data_AF-A0A2D6UEH2-F1
#
_entry.id   AF-A0A2D6UEH2-F1
#
_cell.length_a   1.000
_cell.length_b   1.000
_cell.length_c   1.000
_cell.angle_alpha   90.00
_cell.angle_beta   90.00
_cell.angle_gamma   90.00
#
_symmetry.space_group_name_H-M   'P 1'
#
loop_
_entity.id
_entity.type
_entity.pdbx_description
1 polymer ?
#
loop_
_entity_poly.entity_id
_entity_poly.type
_entity_poly.pdbx_seq_one_letter_code
_entity_poly.pdbx_strand_id
1 'polypeptide(L)'
;MGLGLANCLNGATAAFGGKVTGVKPVDSKDKNRLKYFTVEIDYFDYISRGKFGRHSKVGESIDQSVLKIGSVCVIDGRMVNASTFAKAIQPNLWGYFYETTWLDLQTTKNFQWGEIVSVGKKTFTLRVHHTHKSIHIDANPPIEVTIPYTPNDEFRIEEKSSDLESALKPGNWIQIHEPREQMVAVWTKASAYDPSEQLPVEEGRRGFANDLSCRAVLGSVRTKTPDAVLDLSAQVECERWLSGESEKLTLDARKVSFVLDGKLAPPKIAAKAGRNAVLCHYRTETRPHKILVRSNDDAVRGNIVAYNGKSIRVATTEGGIDIDLEPDAQFSVDGVFVDRKAFSEKGTEVVIYPKRGRTLIAFPPVSVD
;
A
#
# COMPACT_ATOMS: atom_id res chain seq x y z
N MET A 1 49.19 12.00 2.70
CA MET A 1 48.21 12.34 1.65
C MET A 1 47.47 11.06 1.28
N GLY A 2 46.28 10.86 1.83
CA GLY A 2 45.50 9.63 1.64
C GLY A 2 44.17 9.96 0.96
N LEU A 3 43.99 9.40 -0.24
CA LEU A 3 42.69 9.27 -0.90
C LEU A 3 41.90 8.16 -0.19
N GLY A 4 40.64 8.42 0.11
CA GLY A 4 39.75 7.48 0.79
C GLY A 4 38.29 7.92 0.76
N LEU A 5 37.75 8.07 -0.45
CA LEU A 5 36.33 7.93 -0.84
C LEU A 5 35.29 8.28 0.24
N ALA A 6 35.04 9.58 0.41
CA ALA A 6 33.72 10.04 0.77
C ALA A 6 32.80 9.82 -0.44
N ASN A 7 32.25 8.61 -0.58
CA ASN A 7 31.05 8.38 -1.37
C ASN A 7 29.89 9.06 -0.62
N CYS A 8 29.83 10.38 -0.73
CA CYS A 8 28.63 11.14 -0.47
C CYS A 8 27.56 10.54 -1.38
N LEU A 9 26.63 9.80 -0.77
CA LEU A 9 25.33 9.47 -1.36
C LEU A 9 24.71 10.80 -1.78
N ASN A 10 24.91 11.19 -3.05
CA ASN A 10 24.02 12.10 -3.75
C ASN A 10 22.68 11.35 -3.86
N GLY A 11 21.93 11.33 -2.77
CA GLY A 11 20.68 10.61 -2.63
C GLY A 11 19.70 11.12 -3.68
N ALA A 12 19.37 10.26 -4.63
CA ALA A 12 18.23 10.50 -5.50
C ALA A 12 16.97 10.35 -4.63
N THR A 13 16.15 11.39 -4.55
CA THR A 13 14.79 11.27 -4.01
C THR A 13 14.00 10.40 -4.95
N ALA A 14 13.41 9.31 -4.45
CA ALA A 14 12.71 8.34 -5.26
C ALA A 14 11.37 7.94 -4.63
N ALA A 15 10.36 7.82 -5.49
CA ALA A 15 9.00 7.42 -5.19
C ALA A 15 8.59 6.36 -6.22
N PHE A 16 8.29 5.14 -5.77
CA PHE A 16 7.99 4.04 -6.68
C PHE A 16 7.25 2.89 -6.00
N GLY A 17 6.55 2.09 -6.79
CA GLY A 17 6.05 0.77 -6.40
C GLY A 17 7.02 -0.32 -6.86
N GLY A 18 7.17 -1.38 -6.09
CA GLY A 18 8.10 -2.46 -6.45
C GLY A 18 8.09 -3.68 -5.54
N LYS A 19 8.96 -4.63 -5.88
CA LYS A 19 9.13 -5.91 -5.20
C LYS A 19 10.45 -5.92 -4.43
N VAL A 20 10.42 -6.28 -3.16
CA VAL A 20 11.63 -6.54 -2.37
C VAL A 20 12.33 -7.76 -2.96
N THR A 21 13.56 -7.60 -3.42
CA THR A 21 14.36 -8.69 -4.03
C THR A 21 15.44 -9.23 -3.10
N GLY A 22 15.85 -8.45 -2.10
CA GLY A 22 16.88 -8.88 -1.17
C GLY A 22 16.88 -8.08 0.12
N VAL A 23 17.32 -8.73 1.20
CA VAL A 23 17.60 -8.08 2.49
C VAL A 23 19.11 -8.11 2.70
N LYS A 24 19.67 -6.95 3.06
CA LYS A 24 21.10 -6.76 3.29
C LYS A 24 21.39 -6.65 4.79
N PRO A 25 22.58 -7.09 5.24
CA PRO A 25 23.00 -6.85 6.61
C PRO A 25 23.10 -5.34 6.85
N VAL A 26 22.69 -4.92 8.05
CA VAL A 26 22.92 -3.56 8.54
C VAL A 26 24.28 -3.53 9.25
N ASP A 27 25.07 -2.49 9.01
CA ASP A 27 26.33 -2.28 9.74
C ASP A 27 26.03 -2.19 11.24
N SER A 28 26.72 -2.99 12.05
CA SER A 28 26.54 -2.99 13.51
C SER A 28 26.87 -1.64 14.17
N LYS A 29 27.55 -0.74 13.45
CA LYS A 29 27.83 0.63 13.88
C LYS A 29 26.69 1.62 13.54
N ASP A 30 25.81 1.30 12.60
CA ASP A 30 24.67 2.15 12.22
C ASP A 30 23.48 1.89 13.16
N LYS A 31 23.47 2.60 14.28
CA LYS A 31 22.43 2.47 15.32
C LYS A 31 21.06 3.01 14.91
N ASN A 32 20.98 3.76 13.80
CA ASN A 32 19.76 4.42 13.36
C ASN A 32 19.01 3.62 12.31
N ARG A 33 19.69 2.71 11.60
CA ARG A 33 19.07 1.85 10.58
C ARG A 33 18.63 0.51 11.19
N LEU A 34 17.37 0.15 11.00
CA LEU A 34 16.83 -1.14 11.46
C LEU A 34 16.89 -2.22 10.38
N LYS A 35 16.76 -1.81 9.11
CA LYS A 35 16.76 -2.73 7.97
C LYS A 35 17.34 -2.04 6.74
N TYR A 36 18.04 -2.81 5.92
CA TYR A 36 18.50 -2.40 4.61
C TYR A 36 18.07 -3.46 3.59
N PHE A 37 17.48 -3.06 2.48
CA PHE A 37 16.90 -3.98 1.51
C PHE A 37 16.90 -3.40 0.10
N THR A 38 16.80 -4.26 -0.90
CA THR A 38 16.77 -3.89 -2.32
C THR A 38 15.36 -4.13 -2.86
N VAL A 39 14.88 -3.17 -3.65
CA VAL A 39 13.58 -3.22 -4.30
C VAL A 39 13.77 -3.08 -5.80
N GLU A 40 13.20 -4.01 -6.56
CA GLU A 40 13.06 -3.93 -8.01
C GLU A 40 11.81 -3.12 -8.34
N ILE A 41 11.95 -2.11 -9.19
CA ILE A 41 10.90 -1.16 -9.51
C ILE A 41 9.92 -1.78 -10.51
N ASP A 42 8.64 -1.73 -10.19
CA ASP A 42 7.51 -2.12 -11.07
C ASP A 42 6.78 -0.89 -11.62
N TYR A 43 6.80 0.22 -10.87
CA TYR A 43 6.10 1.45 -11.21
C TYR A 43 6.84 2.69 -10.72
N PHE A 44 7.00 3.72 -11.56
CA PHE A 44 7.61 5.01 -11.22
C PHE A 44 6.60 6.11 -10.90
N ASP A 45 6.70 6.65 -9.69
CA ASP A 45 6.10 7.93 -9.36
C ASP A 45 7.06 9.08 -9.69
N TYR A 46 8.24 9.10 -9.10
CA TYR A 46 9.18 10.21 -9.26
C TYR A 46 10.60 9.80 -8.89
N ILE A 47 11.61 10.25 -9.65
CA ILE A 47 13.00 10.21 -9.19
C ILE A 47 13.75 11.50 -9.54
N SER A 48 14.38 12.13 -8.54
CA SER A 48 14.87 13.51 -8.64
C SER A 48 16.15 13.68 -9.44
N ARG A 49 17.20 12.86 -9.22
CA ARG A 49 18.56 13.05 -9.82
C ARG A 49 19.38 11.76 -9.83
N GLY A 50 20.52 11.76 -10.53
CA GLY A 50 21.53 10.69 -10.50
C GLY A 50 21.34 9.58 -11.55
N LYS A 51 21.95 8.41 -11.32
CA LYS A 51 21.83 7.23 -12.22
C LYS A 51 20.39 6.73 -12.41
N PHE A 52 19.47 7.21 -11.57
CA PHE A 52 18.06 6.87 -11.56
C PHE A 52 17.13 8.04 -11.95
N GLY A 53 17.63 9.10 -12.61
CA GLY A 53 16.82 10.29 -12.94
C GLY A 53 15.71 10.04 -13.98
N ARG A 54 15.40 11.04 -14.82
CA ARG A 54 14.34 10.91 -15.85
C ARG A 54 14.43 9.68 -16.78
N HIS A 55 15.62 9.08 -16.88
CA HIS A 55 15.92 7.92 -17.72
C HIS A 55 15.83 6.58 -16.98
N SER A 56 15.41 6.56 -15.72
CA SER A 56 15.18 5.32 -14.97
C SER A 56 14.14 4.42 -15.65
N LYS A 57 14.27 3.11 -15.45
CA LYS A 57 13.48 2.08 -16.14
C LYS A 57 12.92 1.01 -15.22
N VAL A 58 11.77 0.44 -15.56
CA VAL A 58 11.17 -0.68 -14.83
C VAL A 58 12.16 -1.85 -14.82
N GLY A 59 12.25 -2.56 -13.69
CA GLY A 59 13.24 -3.59 -13.45
C GLY A 59 14.56 -3.09 -12.86
N GLU A 60 14.79 -1.77 -12.80
CA GLU A 60 15.92 -1.25 -12.04
C GLU A 60 15.76 -1.52 -10.54
N SER A 61 16.88 -1.77 -9.87
CA SER A 61 16.90 -2.03 -8.43
C SER A 61 17.40 -0.80 -7.66
N ILE A 62 16.64 -0.41 -6.64
CA ILE A 62 16.98 0.67 -5.71
C ILE A 62 17.06 0.11 -4.29
N ASP A 63 18.08 0.53 -3.58
CA ASP A 63 18.22 0.20 -2.17
C ASP A 63 17.40 1.15 -1.30
N GLN A 64 16.70 0.56 -0.33
CA GLN A 64 15.86 1.21 0.65
C GLN A 64 16.28 0.82 2.07
N SER A 65 15.90 1.65 3.03
CA SER A 65 16.14 1.34 4.44
C SER A 65 14.99 1.77 5.34
N VAL A 66 14.83 1.03 6.43
CA VAL A 66 13.96 1.41 7.54
C VAL A 66 14.82 2.08 8.59
N LEU A 67 14.50 3.32 8.94
CA LEU A 67 15.14 4.06 10.01
C LEU A 67 14.34 3.85 11.30
N LYS A 68 15.05 3.81 12.44
CA LYS A 68 14.45 3.76 13.77
C LYS A 68 13.59 4.99 14.04
N ILE A 69 13.98 6.14 13.51
CA ILE A 69 13.25 7.40 13.60
C ILE A 69 13.13 8.01 12.21
N GLY A 70 11.93 8.47 11.88
CA GLY A 70 11.58 9.20 10.67
C GLY A 70 11.02 8.36 9.52
N SER A 71 10.85 7.05 9.71
CA SER A 71 10.14 6.17 8.77
C SER A 71 8.69 5.99 9.21
N VAL A 72 7.73 6.43 8.38
CA VAL A 72 6.33 6.02 8.51
C VAL A 72 6.20 4.65 7.87
N CYS A 73 5.77 3.69 8.68
CA CYS A 73 5.69 2.30 8.28
C CYS A 73 4.23 1.84 8.26
N VAL A 74 3.81 1.27 7.13
CA VAL A 74 2.46 0.76 6.92
C VAL A 74 2.55 -0.68 6.43
N ILE A 75 1.77 -1.59 7.03
CA ILE A 75 1.61 -2.96 6.53
C ILE A 75 0.13 -3.17 6.27
N ASP A 76 -0.24 -3.48 5.01
CA ASP A 76 -1.63 -3.72 4.59
C ASP A 76 -2.62 -2.64 5.08
N GLY A 77 -2.18 -1.37 5.04
CA GLY A 77 -2.97 -0.20 5.42
C GLY A 77 -2.97 0.10 6.93
N ARG A 78 -2.34 -0.74 7.75
CA ARG A 78 -2.15 -0.51 9.18
C ARG A 78 -0.83 0.23 9.43
N MET A 79 -0.88 1.36 10.12
CA MET A 79 0.33 1.98 10.64
C MET A 79 0.93 1.13 11.77
N VAL A 80 2.23 0.86 11.69
CA VAL A 80 3.00 0.09 12.66
C VAL A 80 4.28 0.82 13.03
N ASN A 81 4.91 0.43 14.13
CA ASN A 81 6.26 0.94 14.44
C ASN A 81 7.33 0.37 13.48
N ALA A 82 8.45 1.10 13.39
CA ALA A 82 9.56 0.81 12.48
C ALA A 82 10.23 -0.55 12.76
N SER A 83 10.30 -0.96 14.03
CA SER A 83 10.84 -2.26 14.43
C SER A 83 10.01 -3.42 13.88
N THR A 84 8.68 -3.30 13.95
CA THR A 84 7.75 -4.28 13.40
C THR A 84 7.88 -4.36 11.89
N PHE A 85 7.87 -3.22 11.21
CA PHE A 85 8.04 -3.17 9.75
C PHE A 85 9.38 -3.77 9.30
N ALA A 86 10.47 -3.44 9.99
CA ALA A 86 11.80 -3.99 9.70
C ALA A 86 11.85 -5.52 9.81
N LYS A 87 11.11 -6.12 10.76
CA LYS A 87 10.98 -7.57 10.89
C LYS A 87 10.15 -8.19 9.77
N ALA A 88 9.06 -7.53 9.37
CA ALA A 88 8.16 -8.01 8.31
C ALA A 88 8.81 -8.00 6.92
N ILE A 89 9.78 -7.09 6.66
CA ILE A 89 10.48 -7.02 5.37
C ILE A 89 11.25 -8.31 5.06
N GLN A 90 10.82 -8.95 3.98
CA GLN A 90 11.42 -10.16 3.39
C GLN A 90 11.32 -10.10 1.86
N PRO A 91 12.15 -10.88 1.13
CA PRO A 91 12.04 -10.98 -0.32
C PRO A 91 10.64 -11.40 -0.78
N ASN A 92 10.29 -10.98 -2.00
CA ASN A 92 9.01 -11.23 -2.69
C ASN A 92 7.80 -10.47 -2.13
N LEU A 93 7.96 -9.65 -1.10
CA LEU A 93 6.92 -8.71 -0.71
C LEU A 93 6.88 -7.50 -1.64
N TRP A 94 5.69 -6.95 -1.80
CA TRP A 94 5.44 -5.81 -2.67
C TRP A 94 5.10 -4.59 -1.85
N GLY A 95 5.35 -3.41 -2.39
CA GLY A 95 5.10 -2.20 -1.64
C GLY A 95 5.27 -0.93 -2.43
N TYR A 96 4.88 0.15 -1.78
CA TYR A 96 5.17 1.50 -2.23
C TYR A 96 6.25 2.09 -1.33
N PHE A 97 7.29 2.63 -1.96
CA PHE A 97 8.48 3.13 -1.30
C PHE A 97 8.72 4.57 -1.73
N TYR A 98 8.69 5.47 -0.77
CA TYR A 98 9.10 6.84 -0.95
C TYR A 98 10.28 7.15 -0.05
N GLU A 99 11.47 7.09 -0.65
CA GLU A 99 12.75 7.15 0.05
C GLU A 99 12.73 6.23 1.29
N THR A 100 13.33 6.66 2.39
CA THR A 100 13.25 6.00 3.70
C THR A 100 12.07 6.50 4.54
N THR A 101 11.17 7.27 3.95
CA THR A 101 10.26 8.18 4.64
C THR A 101 8.86 7.61 4.76
N TRP A 102 8.27 7.15 3.66
CA TRP A 102 6.98 6.44 3.68
C TRP A 102 7.17 5.07 3.04
N LEU A 103 6.97 4.04 3.85
CA LEU A 103 7.19 2.65 3.47
C LEU A 103 5.89 1.90 3.71
N ASP A 104 5.34 1.36 2.63
CA ASP A 104 4.08 0.63 2.67
C ASP A 104 4.26 -0.75 2.07
N LEU A 105 3.99 -1.77 2.87
CA LEU A 105 4.24 -3.17 2.55
C LEU A 105 2.92 -3.92 2.42
N GLN A 106 2.86 -4.77 1.41
CA GLN A 106 1.79 -5.73 1.22
C GLN A 106 2.28 -7.11 1.62
N THR A 107 1.52 -7.78 2.48
CA THR A 107 1.82 -9.16 2.86
C THR A 107 1.13 -10.18 1.94
N THR A 108 0.19 -9.73 1.13
CA THR A 108 -0.41 -10.53 0.06
C THR A 108 0.47 -10.55 -1.19
N LYS A 109 0.25 -11.54 -2.07
CA LYS A 109 0.93 -11.62 -3.36
C LYS A 109 0.62 -10.36 -4.18
N ASN A 110 1.53 -10.01 -5.09
CA ASN A 110 1.29 -8.95 -6.07
C ASN A 110 0.00 -9.18 -6.84
N PHE A 111 -0.57 -8.08 -7.32
CA PHE A 111 -1.63 -8.09 -8.31
C PHE A 111 -1.20 -7.28 -9.53
N GLN A 112 -1.72 -7.67 -10.69
CA GLN A 112 -1.60 -6.84 -11.88
C GLN A 112 -2.65 -5.74 -11.85
N TRP A 113 -2.31 -4.56 -12.38
CA TRP A 113 -3.12 -3.35 -12.30
C TRP A 113 -3.03 -2.57 -13.61
N GLY A 114 -4.18 -2.18 -14.17
CA GLY A 114 -4.21 -1.41 -15.41
C GLY A 114 -5.61 -1.14 -15.93
N GLU A 115 -5.68 -0.53 -17.11
CA GLU A 115 -6.92 -0.21 -17.83
C GLU A 115 -7.27 -1.31 -18.83
N ILE A 116 -8.53 -1.74 -18.87
CA ILE A 116 -9.03 -2.65 -19.91
C ILE A 116 -9.16 -1.87 -21.22
N VAL A 117 -8.48 -2.32 -22.27
CA VAL A 117 -8.51 -1.69 -23.59
C VAL A 117 -9.50 -2.38 -24.53
N SER A 118 -9.57 -3.70 -24.47
CA SER A 118 -10.47 -4.50 -25.31
C SER A 118 -10.80 -5.83 -24.64
N VAL A 119 -11.96 -6.39 -24.97
CA VAL A 119 -12.45 -7.67 -24.44
C VAL A 119 -12.79 -8.59 -25.60
N GLY A 120 -12.20 -9.79 -25.58
CA GLY A 120 -12.46 -10.87 -26.52
C GLY A 120 -13.15 -12.06 -25.82
N LYS A 121 -13.34 -13.16 -26.57
CA LYS A 121 -14.16 -14.31 -26.15
C LYS A 121 -13.67 -15.03 -24.88
N LYS A 122 -12.37 -15.02 -24.59
CA LYS A 122 -11.74 -15.65 -23.40
C LYS A 122 -10.50 -14.89 -22.89
N THR A 123 -10.32 -13.69 -23.41
CA THR A 123 -9.15 -12.85 -23.12
C THR A 123 -9.59 -11.40 -23.07
N PHE A 124 -8.88 -10.56 -22.34
CA PHE A 124 -8.97 -9.11 -22.48
C PHE A 124 -7.57 -8.52 -22.58
N THR A 125 -7.46 -7.33 -23.15
CA THR A 125 -6.20 -6.59 -23.24
C THR A 125 -6.15 -5.61 -22.09
N LEU A 126 -5.12 -5.74 -21.25
CA LEU A 126 -4.84 -4.86 -20.13
C LEU A 126 -3.69 -3.92 -20.50
N ARG A 127 -3.93 -2.61 -20.43
CA ARG A 127 -2.87 -1.60 -20.48
C ARG A 127 -2.30 -1.38 -19.10
N VAL A 128 -1.09 -1.86 -18.89
CA VAL A 128 -0.34 -1.67 -17.64
C VAL A 128 0.48 -0.39 -17.76
N HIS A 129 0.20 0.56 -16.88
CA HIS A 129 0.93 1.81 -16.80
C HIS A 129 2.14 1.65 -15.87
N HIS A 130 3.33 1.97 -16.35
CA HIS A 130 4.57 1.93 -15.55
C HIS A 130 4.90 3.27 -14.89
N THR A 131 4.22 4.34 -15.27
CA THR A 131 4.34 5.67 -14.65
C THR A 131 3.09 6.49 -14.93
N HIS A 132 2.89 7.56 -14.15
CA HIS A 132 1.88 8.60 -14.40
C HIS A 132 2.52 9.96 -14.67
N LYS A 133 3.85 10.08 -14.62
CA LYS A 133 4.53 11.34 -14.93
C LYS A 133 4.93 11.34 -16.39
N SER A 134 4.52 12.38 -17.11
CA SER A 134 4.88 12.59 -18.52
C SER A 134 6.38 12.50 -18.77
N ILE A 135 7.21 13.05 -17.87
CA ILE A 135 8.67 13.04 -17.99
C ILE A 135 9.31 11.63 -17.99
N HIS A 136 8.57 10.61 -17.56
CA HIS A 136 9.05 9.23 -17.49
C HIS A 136 8.39 8.32 -18.55
N ILE A 137 7.37 8.81 -19.29
CA ILE A 137 6.60 7.99 -20.25
C ILE A 137 7.49 7.46 -21.38
N ASP A 138 8.41 8.27 -21.90
CA ASP A 138 9.27 7.83 -23.00
C ASP A 138 10.21 6.68 -22.60
N ALA A 139 10.68 6.70 -21.34
CA ALA A 139 11.55 5.65 -20.81
C ALA A 139 10.77 4.42 -20.31
N ASN A 140 9.50 4.62 -19.92
CA ASN A 140 8.62 3.60 -19.34
C ASN A 140 7.22 3.69 -19.97
N PRO A 141 7.10 3.39 -21.28
CA PRO A 141 5.80 3.44 -21.93
C PRO A 141 4.86 2.42 -21.31
N PRO A 142 3.54 2.68 -21.33
CA PRO A 142 2.57 1.66 -20.97
C PRO A 142 2.69 0.46 -21.91
N ILE A 143 2.44 -0.73 -21.40
CA ILE A 143 2.43 -1.96 -22.19
C ILE A 143 1.02 -2.53 -22.25
N GLU A 144 0.68 -3.18 -23.36
CA GLU A 144 -0.58 -3.89 -23.51
C GLU A 144 -0.32 -5.40 -23.40
N VAL A 145 -1.02 -6.03 -22.46
CA VAL A 145 -0.86 -7.45 -22.13
C VAL A 145 -2.19 -8.15 -22.35
N THR A 146 -2.17 -9.25 -23.11
CA THR A 146 -3.37 -10.09 -23.27
C THR A 146 -3.49 -11.03 -22.07
N ILE A 147 -4.59 -10.91 -21.34
CA ILE A 147 -4.88 -11.67 -20.14
C ILE A 147 -5.97 -12.70 -20.45
N PRO A 148 -5.72 -14.00 -20.25
CA PRO A 148 -6.78 -15.01 -20.32
C PRO A 148 -7.67 -14.96 -19.07
N TYR A 149 -8.95 -15.30 -19.26
CA TYR A 149 -9.88 -15.54 -18.16
C TYR A 149 -10.68 -16.82 -18.41
N THR A 150 -11.23 -17.38 -17.33
CA THR A 150 -12.00 -18.63 -17.33
C THR A 150 -13.31 -18.48 -16.57
N PRO A 151 -14.29 -19.39 -16.76
CA PRO A 151 -15.51 -19.41 -15.95
C PRO A 151 -15.28 -19.66 -14.45
N ASN A 152 -14.09 -20.15 -14.06
CA ASN A 152 -13.73 -20.36 -12.66
C ASN A 152 -13.13 -19.11 -12.01
N ASP A 153 -12.85 -18.07 -12.80
CA ASP A 153 -12.40 -16.79 -12.25
C ASP A 153 -13.59 -16.08 -11.61
N GLU A 154 -13.35 -15.47 -10.45
CA GLU A 154 -14.33 -14.65 -9.78
C GLU A 154 -14.28 -13.22 -10.32
N PHE A 155 -15.43 -12.67 -10.69
CA PHE A 155 -15.55 -11.30 -11.16
C PHE A 155 -16.18 -10.44 -10.08
N ARG A 156 -15.59 -9.26 -9.85
CA ARG A 156 -16.11 -8.29 -8.89
C ARG A 156 -16.10 -6.89 -9.49
N ILE A 157 -17.06 -6.08 -9.08
CA ILE A 157 -16.98 -4.63 -9.20
C ILE A 157 -16.73 -4.11 -7.79
N GLU A 158 -15.51 -3.62 -7.57
CA GLU A 158 -14.99 -3.32 -6.24
C GLU A 158 -15.25 -4.47 -5.24
N GLU A 159 -15.91 -4.20 -4.13
CA GLU A 159 -16.19 -5.21 -3.12
C GLU A 159 -17.36 -6.17 -3.46
N LYS A 160 -18.08 -5.98 -4.57
CA LYS A 160 -19.30 -6.76 -4.87
C LYS A 160 -19.06 -7.80 -5.96
N SER A 161 -19.55 -9.01 -5.75
CA SER A 161 -19.62 -10.03 -6.81
C SER A 161 -20.36 -9.48 -8.02
N SER A 162 -19.88 -9.79 -9.20
CA SER A 162 -20.41 -9.31 -10.47
C SER A 162 -20.28 -10.39 -11.54
N ASP A 163 -20.93 -10.17 -12.68
CA ASP A 163 -20.75 -10.99 -13.87
C ASP A 163 -19.58 -10.47 -14.73
N LEU A 164 -19.15 -11.30 -15.67
CA LEU A 164 -18.06 -11.01 -16.60
C LEU A 164 -18.34 -9.75 -17.42
N GLU A 165 -19.55 -9.59 -17.96
CA GLU A 165 -19.90 -8.51 -18.89
C GLU A 165 -19.88 -7.15 -18.17
N SER A 166 -20.28 -7.14 -16.90
CA SER A 166 -20.27 -5.99 -16.01
C SER A 166 -18.85 -5.61 -15.59
N ALA A 167 -18.03 -6.58 -15.18
CA ALA A 167 -16.67 -6.34 -14.69
C ALA A 167 -15.68 -6.00 -15.83
N LEU A 168 -15.71 -6.78 -16.92
CA LEU A 168 -14.79 -6.62 -18.05
C LEU A 168 -15.37 -5.68 -19.10
N LYS A 169 -15.19 -4.37 -18.91
CA LYS A 169 -15.56 -3.33 -19.89
C LYS A 169 -14.35 -2.48 -20.26
N PRO A 170 -14.13 -2.17 -21.55
CA PRO A 170 -13.12 -1.19 -21.94
C PRO A 170 -13.27 0.13 -21.16
N GLY A 171 -12.16 0.69 -20.70
CA GLY A 171 -12.10 1.88 -19.85
C GLY A 171 -12.19 1.60 -18.34
N ASN A 172 -12.66 0.43 -17.91
CA ASN A 172 -12.55 0.01 -16.51
C ASN A 172 -11.08 -0.20 -16.15
N TRP A 173 -10.71 0.14 -14.92
CA TRP A 173 -9.46 -0.34 -14.33
C TRP A 173 -9.70 -1.69 -13.67
N ILE A 174 -8.68 -2.52 -13.58
CA ILE A 174 -8.82 -3.85 -12.99
C ILE A 174 -7.60 -4.22 -12.15
N GLN A 175 -7.84 -4.77 -10.96
CA GLN A 175 -6.84 -5.53 -10.22
C GLN A 175 -7.03 -7.02 -10.51
N ILE A 176 -5.98 -7.68 -10.98
CA ILE A 176 -5.96 -9.13 -11.16
C ILE A 176 -5.25 -9.72 -9.96
N HIS A 177 -6.05 -10.29 -9.07
CA HIS A 177 -5.57 -10.96 -7.88
C HIS A 177 -5.42 -12.45 -8.14
N GLU A 178 -4.19 -12.94 -8.04
CA GLU A 178 -3.92 -14.38 -8.17
C GLU A 178 -4.45 -15.17 -6.96
N PRO A 179 -4.67 -16.49 -7.12
CA PRO A 179 -5.11 -17.35 -6.02
C PRO A 179 -4.22 -17.21 -4.78
N ARG A 180 -4.88 -17.15 -3.62
CA ARG A 180 -4.21 -17.06 -2.32
C ARG A 180 -4.85 -18.01 -1.32
N GLU A 181 -3.99 -18.55 -0.46
CA GLU A 181 -4.42 -19.27 0.73
C GLU A 181 -5.10 -18.33 1.72
N GLN A 182 -5.83 -18.92 2.68
CA GLN A 182 -6.33 -18.17 3.82
C GLN A 182 -5.14 -17.65 4.63
N MET A 183 -5.19 -16.38 5.01
CA MET A 183 -4.17 -15.76 5.84
C MET A 183 -4.80 -15.15 7.09
N VAL A 184 -4.22 -15.43 8.24
CA VAL A 184 -4.64 -14.92 9.55
C VAL A 184 -3.49 -14.10 10.12
N ALA A 185 -3.65 -12.78 10.17
CA ALA A 185 -2.64 -11.85 10.67
C ALA A 185 -3.09 -11.24 11.99
N VAL A 186 -2.28 -11.37 13.04
CA VAL A 186 -2.53 -10.77 14.36
C VAL A 186 -1.61 -9.59 14.61
N TRP A 187 -2.16 -8.56 15.25
CA TRP A 187 -1.47 -7.33 15.57
C TRP A 187 -1.48 -7.09 17.08
N THR A 188 -0.32 -7.28 17.71
CA THR A 188 -0.14 -7.09 19.15
C THR A 188 0.03 -5.62 19.49
N LYS A 189 -0.09 -5.27 20.78
CA LYS A 189 0.25 -3.91 21.26
C LYS A 189 1.70 -3.52 20.96
N ALA A 190 2.60 -4.50 20.85
CA ALA A 190 4.01 -4.24 20.55
C ALA A 190 4.24 -3.80 19.09
N SER A 191 3.26 -3.99 18.20
CA SER A 191 3.29 -3.48 16.81
C SER A 191 2.68 -2.09 16.64
N ALA A 192 2.02 -1.58 17.67
CA ALA A 192 1.31 -0.32 17.60
C ALA A 192 2.25 0.78 17.13
N TYR A 193 1.70 1.62 16.26
CA TYR A 193 2.38 2.81 15.80
C TYR A 193 2.80 3.70 16.97
N ASP A 194 4.08 4.10 16.99
CA ASP A 194 4.66 4.94 18.03
C ASP A 194 4.92 6.36 17.45
N PRO A 195 4.15 7.38 17.90
CA PRO A 195 4.38 8.76 17.47
C PRO A 195 5.78 9.30 17.72
N SER A 196 6.52 8.75 18.70
CA SER A 196 7.90 9.17 18.99
C SER A 196 8.91 8.70 17.94
N GLU A 197 8.54 7.74 17.08
CA GLU A 197 9.36 7.33 15.94
C GLU A 197 9.25 8.30 14.76
N GLN A 198 8.39 9.33 14.82
CA GLN A 198 8.48 10.48 13.92
C GLN A 198 9.55 11.45 14.43
N LEU A 199 10.38 12.01 13.54
CA LEU A 199 11.27 13.10 13.98
C LEU A 199 10.46 14.37 14.33
N PRO A 200 10.92 15.15 15.32
CA PRO A 200 10.36 16.46 15.63
C PRO A 200 10.44 17.43 14.45
N VAL A 201 9.38 18.23 14.27
CA VAL A 201 9.23 19.23 13.19
C VAL A 201 10.33 20.31 13.21
N GLU A 202 11.15 20.43 14.25
CA GLU A 202 12.07 21.54 14.46
C GLU A 202 13.54 21.23 14.10
N GLU A 203 13.94 19.96 13.97
CA GLU A 203 15.37 19.57 13.97
C GLU A 203 16.02 19.33 12.59
N GLY A 204 15.30 19.48 11.48
CA GLY A 204 15.81 19.13 10.15
C GLY A 204 16.63 20.20 9.41
N ARG A 205 17.73 19.81 8.73
CA ARG A 205 18.62 20.60 7.83
C ARG A 205 18.24 20.41 6.32
N ARG A 206 19.07 20.90 5.38
CA ARG A 206 18.81 20.89 3.91
C ARG A 206 19.50 19.69 3.23
N GLY A 207 18.78 18.86 2.47
CA GLY A 207 19.38 17.93 1.49
C GLY A 207 18.74 16.54 1.31
N PHE A 208 17.78 16.12 2.14
CA PHE A 208 17.08 14.82 2.10
C PHE A 208 15.54 14.89 1.88
N ALA A 209 15.00 15.68 0.95
CA ALA A 209 13.53 15.83 0.75
C ALA A 209 12.56 15.75 1.98
N ASN A 210 12.79 16.28 3.19
CA ASN A 210 13.93 16.98 3.79
C ASN A 210 13.78 16.99 5.33
N ASP A 211 14.50 16.04 5.94
CA ASP A 211 15.01 15.96 7.31
C ASP A 211 14.06 15.52 8.44
N LEU A 212 13.18 14.57 8.08
CA LEU A 212 12.17 13.78 8.81
C LEU A 212 11.22 14.60 9.72
N SER A 213 9.94 14.57 9.38
CA SER A 213 8.79 14.98 10.21
C SER A 213 7.58 14.61 9.38
N CYS A 214 7.15 13.37 9.54
CA CYS A 214 6.15 12.78 8.67
C CYS A 214 4.94 12.50 9.50
N ARG A 215 4.08 13.51 9.63
CA ARG A 215 2.79 13.27 10.22
C ARG A 215 1.99 12.38 9.28
N ALA A 216 1.97 11.09 9.60
CA ALA A 216 1.01 10.15 9.06
C ALA A 216 -0.22 10.15 9.96
N VAL A 217 -1.38 10.35 9.35
CA VAL A 217 -2.63 10.33 10.10
C VAL A 217 -3.55 9.30 9.51
N LEU A 218 -4.02 8.40 10.37
CA LEU A 218 -5.13 7.52 10.05
C LEU A 218 -6.37 8.38 9.87
N GLY A 219 -6.98 8.24 8.70
CA GLY A 219 -8.26 8.85 8.39
C GLY A 219 -9.11 7.90 7.57
N SER A 220 -10.34 8.34 7.30
CA SER A 220 -11.20 7.75 6.29
C SER A 220 -11.42 8.78 5.19
N VAL A 221 -11.47 8.34 3.94
CA VAL A 221 -11.93 9.18 2.84
C VAL A 221 -13.43 9.41 3.03
N ARG A 222 -13.87 10.65 3.17
CA ARG A 222 -15.28 11.05 2.98
C ARG A 222 -15.35 11.93 1.73
N THR A 223 -16.35 11.71 0.89
CA THR A 223 -16.58 12.54 -0.31
C THR A 223 -17.77 13.44 -0.03
N LYS A 224 -17.62 14.75 -0.24
CA LYS A 224 -18.69 15.71 0.03
C LYS A 224 -19.35 16.21 -1.25
N THR A 225 -20.25 15.42 -1.85
CA THR A 225 -21.37 15.96 -2.66
C THR A 225 -22.44 14.86 -2.87
N PRO A 226 -23.75 15.19 -2.73
CA PRO A 226 -24.83 14.36 -3.25
C PRO A 226 -24.93 14.55 -4.77
N ASP A 227 -25.11 13.44 -5.47
CA ASP A 227 -25.35 13.27 -6.90
C ASP A 227 -24.27 13.77 -7.87
N ALA A 228 -24.03 12.91 -8.87
CA ALA A 228 -23.22 13.04 -10.08
C ALA A 228 -22.34 14.29 -10.25
N VAL A 229 -21.04 14.04 -10.41
CA VAL A 229 -19.97 14.84 -11.06
C VAL A 229 -18.76 14.87 -10.15
N LEU A 230 -17.72 14.13 -10.52
CA LEU A 230 -16.36 14.39 -10.02
C LEU A 230 -15.35 14.30 -11.18
N ASP A 231 -15.56 15.15 -12.17
CA ASP A 231 -14.44 15.75 -12.87
C ASP A 231 -13.98 16.98 -12.07
N LEU A 232 -12.70 16.99 -11.70
CA LEU A 232 -11.95 18.17 -11.23
C LEU A 232 -12.25 18.84 -9.87
N SER A 233 -13.12 18.33 -8.99
CA SER A 233 -13.38 18.99 -7.69
C SER A 233 -13.48 18.06 -6.47
N ALA A 234 -13.06 16.80 -6.58
CA ALA A 234 -13.22 15.82 -5.51
C ALA A 234 -12.57 16.30 -4.22
N GLN A 235 -13.42 16.80 -3.32
CA GLN A 235 -13.08 17.14 -1.96
C GLN A 235 -13.02 15.84 -1.16
N VAL A 236 -11.81 15.38 -0.93
CA VAL A 236 -11.59 14.32 0.05
C VAL A 236 -11.56 14.98 1.42
N GLU A 237 -12.59 14.73 2.22
CA GLU A 237 -12.57 15.01 3.64
C GLU A 237 -11.90 13.83 4.34
N CYS A 238 -10.81 14.09 5.04
CA CYS A 238 -10.21 13.10 5.93
C CYS A 238 -10.37 13.56 7.38
N GLU A 239 -10.72 12.64 8.26
CA GLU A 239 -10.56 12.85 9.70
C GLU A 239 -9.11 12.57 10.06
N ARG A 240 -8.48 13.53 10.75
CA ARG A 240 -7.09 13.43 11.18
C ARG A 240 -7.00 13.65 12.69
N TRP A 241 -6.30 12.77 13.39
CA TRP A 241 -6.04 12.88 14.83
C TRP A 241 -4.75 13.67 15.09
N LEU A 242 -4.84 14.69 15.94
CA LEU A 242 -3.80 15.67 16.19
C LEU A 242 -3.82 16.06 17.67
N SER A 243 -2.80 15.70 18.45
CA SER A 243 -2.73 16.06 19.87
C SER A 243 -4.00 15.71 20.68
N GLY A 244 -4.66 14.61 20.33
CA GLY A 244 -5.91 14.17 20.97
C GLY A 244 -7.20 14.74 20.38
N GLU A 245 -7.12 15.61 19.37
CA GLU A 245 -8.28 16.21 18.69
C GLU A 245 -8.45 15.66 17.27
N SER A 246 -9.72 15.46 16.87
CA SER A 246 -10.09 15.11 15.51
C SER A 246 -10.31 16.39 14.70
N GLU A 247 -9.57 16.54 13.61
CA GLU A 247 -9.74 17.63 12.65
C GLU A 247 -10.20 17.08 11.30
N LYS A 248 -11.10 17.80 10.64
CA LYS A 248 -11.55 17.50 9.29
C LYS A 248 -10.70 18.29 8.29
N LEU A 249 -10.07 17.57 7.36
CA LEU A 249 -9.26 18.17 6.31
C LEU A 249 -9.90 17.95 4.95
N THR A 250 -10.21 19.02 4.24
CA THR A 250 -10.78 18.98 2.89
C THR A 250 -9.71 19.22 1.82
N LEU A 251 -9.57 18.30 0.87
CA LEU A 251 -8.47 18.28 -0.08
C LEU A 251 -8.93 18.26 -1.53
N ASP A 252 -8.23 18.99 -2.41
CA ASP A 252 -8.39 18.87 -3.86
C ASP A 252 -7.63 17.62 -4.34
N ALA A 253 -8.37 16.57 -4.70
CA ALA A 253 -7.80 15.30 -5.12
C ALA A 253 -6.90 15.39 -6.38
N ARG A 254 -6.97 16.48 -7.17
CA ARG A 254 -6.06 16.70 -8.31
C ARG A 254 -4.64 17.06 -7.89
N LYS A 255 -4.47 17.56 -6.67
CA LYS A 255 -3.19 18.05 -6.15
C LYS A 255 -2.48 17.02 -5.29
N VAL A 256 -3.06 15.83 -5.12
CA VAL A 256 -2.58 14.77 -4.23
C VAL A 256 -2.47 13.48 -5.02
N SER A 257 -1.40 12.71 -4.79
CA SER A 257 -1.23 11.39 -5.40
C SER A 257 -1.86 10.31 -4.52
N PHE A 258 -2.57 9.37 -5.13
CA PHE A 258 -3.20 8.25 -4.42
C PHE A 258 -2.50 6.95 -4.74
N VAL A 259 -2.16 6.21 -3.69
CA VAL A 259 -1.63 4.85 -3.77
C VAL A 259 -2.71 3.90 -3.26
N LEU A 260 -3.35 3.15 -4.15
CA LEU A 260 -4.31 2.11 -3.81
C LEU A 260 -3.59 0.77 -3.78
N ASP A 261 -3.59 0.12 -2.61
CA ASP A 261 -2.96 -1.19 -2.43
C ASP A 261 -1.51 -1.22 -2.97
N GLY A 262 -0.69 -0.24 -2.59
CA GLY A 262 0.72 -0.18 -2.98
C GLY A 262 0.99 0.23 -4.44
N LYS A 263 -0.05 0.43 -5.27
CA LYS A 263 0.09 0.92 -6.65
C LYS A 263 -0.58 2.28 -6.83
N LEU A 264 0.00 3.14 -7.66
CA LEU A 264 -0.61 4.43 -7.94
C LEU A 264 -1.92 4.25 -8.71
N ALA A 265 -2.93 5.00 -8.28
CA ALA A 265 -4.27 4.90 -8.80
C ALA A 265 -4.82 6.29 -9.14
N PRO A 266 -5.60 6.43 -10.23
CA PRO A 266 -6.32 7.66 -10.51
C PRO A 266 -7.22 8.05 -9.33
N PRO A 267 -7.34 9.35 -8.99
CA PRO A 267 -8.22 9.80 -7.92
C PRO A 267 -9.67 9.32 -8.08
N LYS A 268 -10.19 9.27 -9.32
CA LYS A 268 -11.55 8.79 -9.64
C LYS A 268 -11.83 7.34 -9.23
N ILE A 269 -10.79 6.56 -8.95
CA ILE A 269 -10.87 5.18 -8.45
C ILE A 269 -10.45 5.11 -6.98
N ALA A 270 -9.42 5.85 -6.60
CA ALA A 270 -8.81 5.75 -5.28
C ALA A 270 -9.60 6.46 -4.17
N ALA A 271 -10.19 7.61 -4.48
CA ALA A 271 -10.87 8.50 -3.55
C ALA A 271 -12.34 8.11 -3.29
N LYS A 272 -12.58 6.84 -2.93
CA LYS A 272 -13.91 6.33 -2.59
C LYS A 272 -14.21 6.52 -1.10
N ALA A 273 -15.43 6.97 -0.79
CA ALA A 273 -15.89 7.15 0.58
C ALA A 273 -15.82 5.85 1.40
N GLY A 274 -15.45 5.97 2.67
CA GLY A 274 -15.34 4.85 3.61
C GLY A 274 -14.03 4.08 3.55
N ARG A 275 -13.13 4.36 2.59
CA ARG A 275 -11.81 3.74 2.56
C ARG A 275 -10.92 4.25 3.68
N ASN A 276 -10.21 3.32 4.33
CA ASN A 276 -9.13 3.65 5.23
C ASN A 276 -7.99 4.33 4.46
N ALA A 277 -7.41 5.38 5.06
CA ALA A 277 -6.37 6.17 4.46
C ALA A 277 -5.25 6.52 5.45
N VAL A 278 -4.02 6.56 4.94
CA VAL A 278 -2.87 7.16 5.61
C VAL A 278 -2.50 8.43 4.86
N LEU A 279 -2.63 9.57 5.54
CA LEU A 279 -2.34 10.89 4.98
C LEU A 279 -0.88 11.25 5.21
N CYS A 280 -0.09 11.31 4.14
CA CYS A 280 1.34 11.55 4.19
C CYS A 280 1.64 13.04 3.92
N HIS A 281 2.15 13.75 4.93
CA HIS A 281 2.46 15.19 4.86
C HIS A 281 3.96 15.46 4.75
N TYR A 282 4.31 16.54 4.04
CA TYR A 282 5.61 17.19 4.20
C TYR A 282 5.62 18.08 5.45
N ARG A 283 6.81 18.27 6.03
CA ARG A 283 7.07 19.06 7.26
C ARG A 283 6.34 20.41 7.33
N THR A 284 6.40 21.18 6.25
CA THR A 284 5.89 22.56 6.21
C THR A 284 4.50 22.67 5.61
N GLU A 285 3.90 21.54 5.21
CA GLU A 285 2.63 21.54 4.50
C GLU A 285 1.50 21.07 5.39
N THR A 286 0.45 21.90 5.45
CA THR A 286 -0.79 21.55 6.14
C THR A 286 -1.65 20.55 5.35
N ARG A 287 -1.30 20.30 4.08
CA ARG A 287 -1.98 19.41 3.15
C ARG A 287 -1.11 18.18 2.87
N PRO A 288 -1.68 16.97 2.77
CA PRO A 288 -0.91 15.79 2.47
C PRO A 288 -0.47 15.81 1.01
N HIS A 289 0.74 15.31 0.78
CA HIS A 289 1.33 15.14 -0.53
C HIS A 289 0.90 13.81 -1.16
N LYS A 290 0.74 12.77 -0.33
CA LYS A 290 0.28 11.44 -0.76
C LYS A 290 -0.79 10.92 0.18
N ILE A 291 -1.69 10.13 -0.39
CA ILE A 291 -2.73 9.41 0.35
C ILE A 291 -2.59 7.94 -0.01
N LEU A 292 -2.21 7.13 0.98
CA LEU A 292 -2.19 5.68 0.84
C LEU A 292 -3.56 5.17 1.24
N VAL A 293 -4.27 4.52 0.33
CA VAL A 293 -5.58 3.92 0.55
C VAL A 293 -5.53 2.42 0.36
N ARG A 294 -6.50 1.75 0.96
CA ARG A 294 -6.74 0.33 0.75
C ARG A 294 -8.08 0.12 0.08
N SER A 295 -8.13 -0.86 -0.83
CA SER A 295 -9.41 -1.41 -1.23
C SER A 295 -10.07 -2.02 0.02
N ASN A 296 -11.40 -1.99 0.06
CA ASN A 296 -12.13 -2.84 0.99
C ASN A 296 -12.02 -4.24 0.41
N ASP A 297 -10.98 -4.96 0.80
CA ASP A 297 -10.82 -6.35 0.45
C ASP A 297 -11.85 -7.22 1.19
N ASP A 298 -11.89 -8.50 0.85
CA ASP A 298 -12.71 -9.50 1.53
C ASP A 298 -12.22 -9.83 2.95
N ALA A 299 -11.32 -9.02 3.51
CA ALA A 299 -10.73 -9.31 4.81
C ALA A 299 -11.72 -9.01 5.95
N VAL A 300 -11.80 -9.94 6.88
CA VAL A 300 -12.52 -9.74 8.15
C VAL A 300 -11.55 -9.13 9.17
N ARG A 301 -11.93 -7.99 9.74
CA ARG A 301 -11.12 -7.26 10.74
C ARG A 301 -11.87 -7.18 12.06
N GLY A 302 -11.16 -7.40 13.16
CA GLY A 302 -11.75 -7.29 14.49
C GLY A 302 -10.84 -7.80 15.60
N ASN A 303 -11.42 -8.16 16.74
CA ASN A 303 -10.69 -8.73 17.87
C ASN A 303 -11.03 -10.20 18.06
N ILE A 304 -10.02 -11.03 18.37
CA ILE A 304 -10.23 -12.46 18.64
C ILE A 304 -11.01 -12.62 19.95
N VAL A 305 -12.18 -13.25 19.89
CA VAL A 305 -13.01 -13.59 21.06
C VAL A 305 -12.74 -15.02 21.51
N ALA A 306 -12.66 -15.94 20.54
CA ALA A 306 -12.40 -17.35 20.79
C ALA A 306 -11.58 -17.95 19.66
N TYR A 307 -10.75 -18.94 20.00
CA TYR A 307 -9.96 -19.73 19.06
C TYR A 307 -9.85 -21.14 19.64
N ASN A 308 -10.17 -22.16 18.83
CA ASN A 308 -10.13 -23.57 19.23
C ASN A 308 -9.20 -24.41 18.35
N GLY A 309 -8.37 -23.77 17.52
CA GLY A 309 -7.51 -24.46 16.56
C GLY A 309 -8.16 -24.70 15.20
N LYS A 310 -9.49 -24.77 15.10
CA LYS A 310 -10.24 -25.03 13.84
C LYS A 310 -11.08 -23.85 13.37
N SER A 311 -11.51 -22.99 14.29
CA SER A 311 -12.24 -21.78 13.99
C SER A 311 -11.80 -20.64 14.89
N ILE A 312 -12.00 -19.42 14.40
CA ILE A 312 -11.78 -18.17 15.14
C ILE A 312 -13.11 -17.42 15.19
N ARG A 313 -13.52 -17.02 16.38
CA ARG A 313 -14.60 -16.05 16.56
C ARG A 313 -14.02 -14.66 16.66
N VAL A 314 -14.43 -13.77 15.77
CA VAL A 314 -13.96 -12.38 15.69
C VAL A 314 -15.10 -11.44 16.04
N ALA A 315 -14.86 -10.52 16.98
CA ALA A 315 -15.75 -9.39 17.23
C ALA A 315 -15.41 -8.27 16.25
N THR A 316 -16.35 -7.97 15.34
CA THR A 316 -16.28 -6.88 14.38
C THR A 316 -17.20 -5.73 14.80
N THR A 317 -17.17 -4.61 14.08
CA THR A 317 -18.13 -3.50 14.28
C THR A 317 -19.57 -3.88 13.97
N GLU A 318 -19.79 -4.90 13.16
CA GLU A 318 -21.12 -5.39 12.74
C GLU A 318 -21.63 -6.56 13.60
N GLY A 319 -20.78 -7.07 14.51
CA GLY A 319 -21.10 -8.19 15.39
C GLY A 319 -20.04 -9.27 15.42
N GLY A 320 -20.34 -10.36 16.12
CA GLY A 320 -19.46 -11.53 16.21
C GLY A 320 -19.61 -12.43 14.98
N ILE A 321 -18.50 -12.79 14.34
CA ILE A 321 -18.45 -13.69 13.19
C ILE A 321 -17.59 -14.90 13.57
N ASP A 322 -18.09 -16.11 13.31
CA ASP A 322 -17.31 -17.35 13.42
C ASP A 322 -16.74 -17.70 12.04
N ILE A 323 -15.42 -17.93 11.98
CA ILE A 323 -14.70 -18.21 10.74
C ILE A 323 -13.98 -19.54 10.88
N ASP A 324 -14.25 -20.45 9.95
CA ASP A 324 -13.52 -21.71 9.84
C ASP A 324 -12.13 -21.48 9.26
N LEU A 325 -11.16 -22.16 9.86
CA LEU A 325 -9.77 -22.10 9.45
C LEU A 325 -9.46 -23.24 8.50
N GLU A 326 -8.95 -22.88 7.33
CA GLU A 326 -8.46 -23.84 6.36
C GLU A 326 -7.30 -24.66 6.97
N PRO A 327 -7.15 -25.94 6.57
CA PRO A 327 -6.03 -26.76 7.01
C PRO A 327 -4.66 -26.14 6.66
N ASP A 328 -4.58 -25.46 5.52
CA ASP A 328 -3.39 -24.81 4.97
C ASP A 328 -3.33 -23.29 5.23
N ALA A 329 -4.16 -22.78 6.14
CA ALA A 329 -4.14 -21.37 6.50
C ALA A 329 -2.76 -20.93 7.02
N GLN A 330 -2.29 -19.77 6.54
CA GLN A 330 -1.04 -19.14 6.98
C GLN A 330 -1.31 -18.20 8.15
N PHE A 331 -0.39 -18.18 9.12
CA PHE A 331 -0.50 -17.36 10.32
C PHE A 331 0.66 -16.37 10.38
N SER A 332 0.36 -15.12 10.72
CA SER A 332 1.38 -14.12 11.02
C SER A 332 1.07 -13.37 12.32
N VAL A 333 2.12 -12.97 13.01
CA VAL A 333 2.06 -12.10 14.18
C VAL A 333 2.97 -10.91 13.89
N ASP A 334 2.41 -9.71 13.95
CA ASP A 334 3.13 -8.45 13.71
C ASP A 334 3.89 -8.46 12.36
N GLY A 335 3.25 -9.01 11.32
CA GLY A 335 3.79 -9.09 9.96
C GLY A 335 4.83 -10.20 9.73
N VAL A 336 5.11 -11.05 10.72
CA VAL A 336 6.05 -12.19 10.59
C VAL A 336 5.28 -13.51 10.60
N PHE A 337 5.52 -14.38 9.63
CA PHE A 337 4.88 -15.70 9.59
C PHE A 337 5.31 -16.58 10.76
N VAL A 338 4.34 -17.24 11.38
CA VAL A 338 4.53 -18.11 12.55
C VAL A 338 3.85 -19.45 12.36
N ASP A 339 4.26 -20.45 13.15
CA ASP A 339 3.55 -21.72 13.23
C ASP A 339 2.16 -21.51 13.88
N ARG A 340 1.14 -22.20 13.35
CA ARG A 340 -0.25 -22.18 13.86
C ARG A 340 -0.36 -22.49 15.36
N LYS A 341 0.56 -23.29 15.91
CA LYS A 341 0.61 -23.63 17.34
C LYS A 341 1.11 -22.49 18.22
N ALA A 342 1.89 -21.57 17.66
CA ALA A 342 2.38 -20.37 18.35
C ALA A 342 1.36 -19.21 18.31
N PHE A 343 0.26 -19.37 17.56
CA PHE A 343 -0.80 -18.39 17.42
C PHE A 343 -1.78 -18.48 18.60
N SER A 344 -1.65 -17.63 19.61
CA SER A 344 -2.60 -17.65 20.73
C SER A 344 -2.65 -16.34 21.51
N GLU A 345 -3.51 -15.39 21.10
CA GLU A 345 -3.92 -14.33 22.00
C GLU A 345 -5.40 -13.97 21.80
N LYS A 346 -6.21 -14.19 22.83
CA LYS A 346 -7.57 -13.64 22.90
C LYS A 346 -7.48 -12.14 23.17
N GLY A 347 -8.40 -11.38 22.59
CA GLY A 347 -8.47 -9.93 22.74
C GLY A 347 -7.48 -9.16 21.85
N THR A 348 -6.70 -9.86 21.03
CA THR A 348 -5.77 -9.25 20.09
C THR A 348 -6.45 -8.97 18.76
N GLU A 349 -6.07 -7.86 18.14
CA GLU A 349 -6.56 -7.46 16.84
C GLU A 349 -6.12 -8.47 15.78
N VAL A 350 -7.05 -8.82 14.88
CA VAL A 350 -6.84 -9.78 13.81
C VAL A 350 -7.39 -9.26 12.49
N VAL A 351 -6.69 -9.59 11.42
CA VAL A 351 -7.13 -9.46 10.04
C VAL A 351 -7.11 -10.85 9.42
N ILE A 352 -8.26 -11.34 8.97
CA ILE A 352 -8.41 -12.64 8.32
C ILE A 352 -8.75 -12.40 6.86
N TYR A 353 -7.84 -12.81 6.00
CA TYR A 353 -8.03 -12.78 4.56
C TYR A 353 -8.51 -14.18 4.13
N PRO A 354 -9.76 -14.35 3.65
CA PRO A 354 -10.32 -15.67 3.31
C PRO A 354 -9.58 -16.34 2.15
N LYS A 355 -9.59 -17.68 2.05
CA LYS A 355 -9.05 -18.35 0.87
C LYS A 355 -9.84 -17.92 -0.38
N ARG A 356 -9.16 -17.66 -1.49
CA ARG A 356 -9.82 -17.30 -2.75
C ARG A 356 -9.12 -17.90 -3.97
N GLY A 357 -9.93 -18.14 -5.00
CA GLY A 357 -9.45 -18.39 -6.36
C GLY A 357 -8.86 -17.13 -6.99
N ARG A 358 -8.69 -17.17 -8.31
CA ARG A 358 -8.28 -15.97 -9.06
C ARG A 358 -9.46 -15.02 -9.15
N THR A 359 -9.25 -13.78 -8.74
CA THR A 359 -10.30 -12.76 -8.67
C THR A 359 -9.92 -11.55 -9.50
N LEU A 360 -10.82 -11.12 -10.37
CA LEU A 360 -10.69 -9.95 -11.22
C LEU A 360 -11.60 -8.85 -10.67
N ILE A 361 -10.99 -7.85 -10.03
CA ILE A 361 -11.71 -6.75 -9.38
C ILE A 361 -11.69 -5.55 -10.30
N ALA A 362 -12.83 -5.26 -10.91
CA ALA A 362 -13.03 -4.09 -11.74
C ALA A 362 -13.31 -2.85 -10.88
N PHE A 363 -12.71 -1.74 -11.30
CA PHE A 363 -12.89 -0.41 -10.78
C PHE A 363 -13.39 0.44 -11.95
N PRO A 364 -14.71 0.47 -12.18
CA PRO A 364 -15.27 1.29 -13.22
C PRO A 364 -14.93 2.76 -12.93
N PRO A 365 -14.52 3.54 -13.94
CA PRO A 365 -14.49 4.98 -13.76
C PRO A 365 -15.90 5.45 -13.39
N VAL A 366 -15.99 6.35 -12.41
CA VAL A 366 -17.27 6.98 -12.07
C VAL A 366 -17.79 7.66 -13.34
N SER A 367 -18.98 7.26 -13.81
CA SER A 367 -19.65 7.91 -14.94
C SER A 367 -20.02 9.33 -14.53
N VAL A 368 -19.67 10.28 -15.40
CA VAL A 368 -20.11 11.67 -15.29
C VAL A 368 -21.27 11.77 -16.27
N ASP A 369 -22.48 11.51 -15.77
CA ASP A 369 -23.71 11.83 -16.50
C ASP A 369 -24.02 13.33 -16.36
#